data_AF-V9KZS3-F1
#
_entry.id   AF-V9KZS3-F1
#
_cell.length_a   1.000
_cell.length_b   1.000
_cell.length_c   1.000
_cell.angle_alpha   90.00
_cell.angle_beta   90.00
_cell.angle_gamma   90.00
#
_symmetry.space_group_name_H-M   'P 1'
#
loop_
_entity.id
_entity.type
_entity.pdbx_description
1 polymer ?
#
loop_
_entity_poly.entity_id
_entity_poly.type
_entity_poly.pdbx_seq_one_letter_code
_entity_poly.pdbx_strand_id
1 'polypeptide(L)'
;MCLLKEPVVQIKLRDVRRIYKRRHGLKPLGLEVFCTENDLCSDIYLKFYTSKDRDELYYYIATFLENHVAEHTAESYMLQWQKGHLSNYEYLLHLNNLGDRSCNDLSQYPVFPWIIADYTSPDLDLSNPETFRDLSTPVGALNKDRMERLLTRYREMPDPKFMYGSHYSSPGYVLFYLVRVAPEYMLCLQNGKFDNADRMFNSIAETWKNCLEGATDFKELIPEFYGTDSSFIVNSLKLDLGKRQGGKMVDSVELPPWASDPDDFLQKSRDALESQYVSEYLHEWIDLIFGYKQKGTEAIASHNVFHPLTYEGGVDWNSIEDPSQKIAMLIQILEFGQTPKQLFTTPHPQRIMPKFKSLSRGTSRSANMPESSPGSPCEDSSFEDLTEESQKLAWSNIGKLYIVCQQKNHKEAVTGIAVSSNGSSVLTTSQDSTLKMFSKETKLLQRS
;
A
#
# COMPACT_ATOMS: atom_id res chain seq x y z
N MET A 1 34.57 13.03 9.55
CA MET A 1 34.90 13.56 8.21
C MET A 1 34.51 12.50 7.20
N CYS A 2 33.23 12.46 6.84
CA CYS A 2 32.70 11.48 5.88
C CYS A 2 33.06 11.95 4.48
N LEU A 3 33.88 11.17 3.78
CA LEU A 3 34.11 11.30 2.35
C LEU A 3 32.80 10.94 1.64
N LEU A 4 31.98 11.95 1.32
CA LEU A 4 30.92 11.82 0.32
C LEU A 4 31.61 11.43 -0.99
N LYS A 5 31.54 10.14 -1.35
CA LYS A 5 31.93 9.66 -2.66
C LYS A 5 30.90 10.22 -3.66
N GLU A 6 31.36 11.24 -4.38
CA GLU A 6 30.68 12.03 -5.42
C GLU A 6 29.66 13.07 -4.91
N PRO A 7 29.97 14.39 -5.03
CA PRO A 7 29.10 15.47 -4.54
C PRO A 7 27.88 15.75 -5.43
N VAL A 8 27.69 14.97 -6.51
CA VAL A 8 26.64 15.20 -7.50
C VAL A 8 26.05 13.84 -7.89
N VAL A 9 24.74 13.67 -7.67
CA VAL A 9 23.99 12.54 -8.23
C VAL A 9 23.73 12.84 -9.70
N GLN A 10 24.27 12.01 -10.60
CA GLN A 10 24.09 12.16 -12.05
C GLN A 10 23.14 11.08 -12.59
N ILE A 11 21.92 11.49 -12.95
CA ILE A 11 20.93 10.62 -13.62
C ILE A 11 20.82 11.03 -15.08
N LYS A 12 20.99 10.08 -16.01
CA LYS A 12 20.74 10.37 -17.44
C LYS A 12 19.25 10.30 -17.69
N LEU A 13 18.69 11.27 -18.43
CA LEU A 13 17.24 11.31 -18.70
C LEU A 13 16.70 10.04 -19.34
N ARG A 14 17.49 9.39 -20.22
CA ARG A 14 17.12 8.11 -20.85
C ARG A 14 17.02 6.93 -19.87
N ASP A 15 17.63 7.06 -18.70
CA ASP A 15 17.62 6.02 -17.67
C ASP A 15 16.39 6.19 -16.76
N VAL A 16 15.73 7.36 -16.78
CA VAL A 16 14.48 7.60 -16.04
C VAL A 16 13.36 6.75 -16.64
N ARG A 17 12.61 6.08 -15.76
CA ARG A 17 11.50 5.19 -16.11
C ARG A 17 10.17 5.71 -15.62
N ARG A 18 10.13 6.24 -14.39
CA ARG A 18 8.92 6.74 -13.76
C ARG A 18 9.21 8.04 -13.03
N ILE A 19 8.25 8.95 -13.11
CA ILE A 19 8.28 10.19 -12.32
C ILE A 19 6.93 10.39 -11.66
N TYR A 20 6.96 10.75 -10.38
CA TYR A 20 5.75 10.92 -9.60
C TYR A 20 5.72 12.26 -8.90
N LYS A 21 4.59 12.93 -9.03
CA LYS A 21 4.26 14.09 -8.21
C LYS A 21 3.95 13.59 -6.80
N ARG A 22 4.63 14.14 -5.80
CA ARG A 22 4.47 13.76 -4.39
C ARG A 22 4.04 14.94 -3.53
N ARG A 23 3.54 14.61 -2.34
CA ARG A 23 3.37 15.57 -1.25
C ARG A 23 4.63 15.63 -0.40
N HIS A 24 4.90 16.78 0.21
CA HIS A 24 5.89 16.94 1.28
C HIS A 24 5.31 17.92 2.31
N GLY A 25 5.21 17.49 3.56
CA GLY A 25 4.50 18.23 4.61
C GLY A 25 3.05 18.52 4.22
N LEU A 26 2.34 17.52 3.68
CA LEU A 26 0.96 17.60 3.18
C LEU A 26 0.70 18.64 2.08
N LYS A 27 1.74 19.08 1.37
CA LYS A 27 1.64 20.03 0.24
C LYS A 27 2.20 19.41 -1.03
N PRO A 28 1.65 19.71 -2.23
CA PRO A 28 2.10 19.14 -3.51
C PRO A 28 3.42 19.78 -3.99
N LEU A 29 4.51 19.48 -3.27
CA LEU A 29 5.83 20.08 -3.42
C LEU A 29 6.92 19.05 -3.71
N GLY A 30 6.58 17.76 -3.78
CA GLY A 30 7.52 16.69 -4.07
C GLY A 30 7.51 16.29 -5.55
N LEU A 31 8.67 15.86 -6.04
CA LEU A 31 8.84 15.11 -7.28
C LEU A 31 9.80 13.96 -7.02
N GLU A 32 9.41 12.77 -7.42
CA GLU A 32 10.16 11.56 -7.19
C GLU A 32 10.50 10.91 -8.53
N VAL A 33 11.75 10.50 -8.71
CA VAL A 33 12.27 10.03 -10.00
C VAL A 33 12.90 8.65 -9.81
N PHE A 34 12.44 7.70 -10.63
CA PHE A 34 12.85 6.30 -10.61
C PHE A 34 13.55 5.94 -11.92
N CYS A 35 14.72 5.34 -11.83
CA CYS A 35 15.52 4.84 -12.94
C CYS A 35 15.36 3.34 -13.14
N THR A 36 14.75 2.65 -12.18
CA THR A 36 14.41 1.23 -12.20
C THR A 36 12.89 1.03 -12.17
N GLU A 37 12.40 0.02 -12.87
CA GLU A 37 10.95 -0.20 -13.04
C GLU A 37 10.27 -0.68 -11.76
N ASN A 38 10.95 -1.51 -10.96
CA ASN A 38 10.32 -2.25 -9.87
C ASN A 38 10.82 -1.86 -8.48
N ASP A 39 11.77 -0.92 -8.37
CA ASP A 39 12.25 -0.51 -7.05
C ASP A 39 11.22 0.36 -6.33
N LEU A 40 11.20 0.14 -5.01
CA LEU A 40 10.35 0.83 -4.05
C LEU A 40 10.86 2.21 -3.70
N CYS A 41 12.17 2.32 -3.62
CA CYS A 41 12.85 3.54 -3.23
C CYS A 41 13.35 4.20 -4.51
N SER A 42 12.98 5.47 -4.68
CA SER A 42 13.40 6.22 -5.84
C SER A 42 14.89 6.56 -5.77
N ASP A 43 15.51 6.75 -6.93
CA ASP A 43 16.91 7.19 -7.01
C ASP A 43 17.07 8.62 -6.51
N ILE A 44 16.02 9.45 -6.65
CA ILE A 44 16.02 10.82 -6.12
C ILE A 44 14.61 11.27 -5.72
N TYR A 45 14.57 12.05 -4.64
CA TYR A 45 13.39 12.78 -4.17
C TYR A 45 13.73 14.28 -4.13
N LEU A 46 12.94 15.08 -4.83
CA LEU A 46 13.13 16.52 -4.97
C LEU A 46 11.99 17.26 -4.27
N LYS A 47 12.36 18.17 -3.36
CA LYS A 47 11.43 19.12 -2.73
C LYS A 47 11.56 20.48 -3.39
N PHE A 48 10.43 21.10 -3.71
CA PHE A 48 10.34 22.42 -4.28
C PHE A 48 9.77 23.44 -3.29
N TYR A 49 10.06 24.72 -3.53
CA TYR A 49 9.44 25.81 -2.78
C TYR A 49 8.01 26.10 -3.28
N THR A 50 7.75 25.87 -4.57
CA THR A 50 6.44 26.09 -5.19
C THR A 50 6.03 24.90 -6.05
N SER A 51 4.73 24.63 -6.14
CA SER A 51 4.20 23.58 -7.03
C SER A 51 4.41 23.91 -8.51
N LYS A 52 4.56 25.20 -8.85
CA LYS A 52 4.86 25.65 -10.21
C LYS A 52 6.22 25.15 -10.67
N ASP A 53 7.26 25.35 -9.86
CA ASP A 53 8.63 24.91 -10.19
C ASP A 53 8.70 23.38 -10.29
N ARG A 54 7.99 22.69 -9.40
CA ARG A 54 7.82 21.23 -9.44
C ARG A 54 7.19 20.79 -10.76
N ASP A 55 6.08 21.40 -11.14
CA ASP A 55 5.35 21.08 -12.36
C ASP A 55 6.18 21.35 -13.61
N GLU A 56 6.92 22.46 -13.66
CA GLU A 56 7.82 22.80 -14.76
C GLU A 56 8.88 21.72 -14.96
N LEU A 57 9.56 21.29 -13.89
CA LEU A 57 10.55 20.21 -14.00
C LEU A 57 9.90 18.88 -14.37
N TYR A 58 8.74 18.56 -13.79
CA TYR A 58 7.99 17.35 -14.14
C TYR A 58 7.70 17.29 -15.64
N TYR A 59 7.15 18.36 -16.22
CA TYR A 59 6.81 18.38 -17.65
C TYR A 59 8.06 18.31 -18.51
N TYR A 60 9.16 18.97 -18.11
CA TYR A 60 10.43 18.85 -18.81
C TYR A 60 10.90 17.39 -18.86
N ILE A 61 10.98 16.69 -17.73
CA ILE A 61 11.39 15.27 -17.70
C ILE A 61 10.40 14.40 -18.49
N ALA A 62 9.09 14.62 -18.33
CA ALA A 62 8.05 13.87 -19.02
C ALA A 62 8.18 13.93 -20.55
N THR A 63 8.60 15.07 -21.11
CA THR A 63 8.80 15.19 -22.57
C THR A 63 9.90 14.30 -23.14
N PHE A 64 10.87 13.88 -22.31
CA PHE A 64 11.96 13.00 -22.73
C PHE A 64 11.69 11.51 -22.44
N LEU A 65 10.56 11.20 -21.78
CA LEU A 65 10.16 9.83 -21.52
C LEU A 65 9.40 9.28 -22.73
N GLU A 66 10.15 8.83 -23.75
CA GLU A 66 9.60 8.19 -24.96
C GLU A 66 8.71 6.97 -24.63
N ASN A 67 8.93 6.34 -23.47
CA ASN A 67 8.17 5.21 -22.95
C ASN A 67 7.57 5.50 -21.56
N HIS A 68 7.04 6.70 -21.31
CA HIS A 68 6.35 6.97 -20.04
C HIS A 68 5.21 5.96 -19.87
N VAL A 69 5.40 4.97 -18.99
CA VAL A 69 4.34 4.05 -18.60
C VAL A 69 3.25 4.89 -17.96
N ALA A 70 2.05 4.90 -18.53
CA ALA A 70 0.92 5.58 -17.91
C ALA A 70 0.78 5.08 -16.47
N GLU A 71 0.73 6.00 -15.52
CA GLU A 71 0.60 5.65 -14.11
C GLU A 71 -0.62 4.74 -13.93
N HIS A 72 -0.38 3.51 -13.48
CA HIS A 72 -1.47 2.60 -13.17
C HIS A 72 -2.30 3.20 -12.04
N THR A 73 -3.60 3.30 -12.26
CA THR A 73 -4.51 3.82 -11.25
C THR A 73 -4.66 2.84 -10.09
N ALA A 74 -5.19 3.32 -8.96
CA ALA A 74 -5.48 2.47 -7.81
C ALA A 74 -6.40 1.29 -8.21
N GLU A 75 -7.39 1.54 -9.09
CA GLU A 75 -8.32 0.53 -9.61
C GLU A 75 -7.62 -0.52 -10.48
N SER A 76 -6.61 -0.11 -11.25
CA SER A 76 -5.80 -1.03 -12.07
C SER A 76 -5.03 -2.02 -11.21
N TYR A 77 -4.36 -1.56 -10.15
CA TYR A 77 -3.64 -2.44 -9.23
C TYR A 77 -4.60 -3.30 -8.40
N MET A 78 -5.71 -2.71 -7.95
CA MET A 78 -6.78 -3.43 -7.23
C MET A 78 -7.25 -4.64 -8.05
N LEU A 79 -7.59 -4.46 -9.32
CA LEU A 79 -8.06 -5.55 -10.17
C LEU A 79 -7.01 -6.65 -10.37
N GLN A 80 -5.73 -6.26 -10.53
CA GLN A 80 -4.63 -7.22 -10.66
C GLN A 80 -4.42 -8.03 -9.37
N TRP A 81 -4.46 -7.38 -8.22
CA TRP A 81 -4.38 -8.04 -6.92
C TRP A 81 -5.56 -8.99 -6.68
N GLN A 82 -6.79 -8.54 -6.98
CA GLN A 82 -7.99 -9.36 -6.86
C GLN A 82 -7.91 -10.63 -7.70
N LYS A 83 -7.35 -10.54 -8.90
CA LYS A 83 -7.15 -11.70 -9.81
C LYS A 83 -5.93 -12.55 -9.48
N GLY A 84 -5.17 -12.19 -8.45
CA GLY A 84 -3.95 -12.91 -8.05
C GLY A 84 -2.72 -12.64 -8.94
N HIS A 85 -2.76 -11.61 -9.80
CA HIS A 85 -1.60 -11.20 -10.59
C HIS A 85 -0.55 -10.44 -9.75
N LEU A 86 -0.97 -9.85 -8.63
CA LEU A 86 -0.09 -9.24 -7.64
C LEU A 86 -0.23 -9.99 -6.32
N SER A 87 0.90 -10.19 -5.64
CA SER A 87 0.96 -10.61 -4.24
C SER A 87 0.38 -9.53 -3.30
N ASN A 88 0.09 -9.90 -2.06
CA ASN A 88 -0.37 -8.94 -1.05
C ASN A 88 0.71 -7.88 -0.79
N TYR A 89 1.97 -8.29 -0.72
CA TYR A 89 3.10 -7.38 -0.56
C TYR A 89 3.21 -6.38 -1.71
N GLU A 90 3.24 -6.83 -2.97
CA GLU A 90 3.33 -5.93 -4.13
C GLU A 90 2.16 -4.94 -4.17
N TYR A 91 0.95 -5.42 -3.88
CA TYR A 91 -0.21 -4.56 -3.86
C TYR A 91 -0.11 -3.47 -2.79
N LEU A 92 0.30 -3.81 -1.57
CA LEU A 92 0.54 -2.85 -0.49
C LEU A 92 1.61 -1.81 -0.86
N LEU A 93 2.64 -2.20 -1.60
CA LEU A 93 3.67 -1.26 -2.08
C LEU A 93 3.10 -0.28 -3.10
N HIS A 94 2.30 -0.75 -4.04
CA HIS A 94 1.62 0.10 -5.01
C HIS A 94 0.65 1.07 -4.32
N LEU A 95 -0.12 0.62 -3.32
CA LEU A 95 -0.99 1.49 -2.53
C LEU A 95 -0.21 2.53 -1.74
N ASN A 96 0.91 2.15 -1.12
CA ASN A 96 1.80 3.09 -0.46
C ASN A 96 2.31 4.16 -1.43
N ASN A 97 2.80 3.76 -2.61
CA ASN A 97 3.29 4.68 -3.63
C ASN A 97 2.20 5.67 -4.09
N LEU A 98 1.00 5.17 -4.42
CA LEU A 98 -0.15 6.01 -4.78
C LEU A 98 -0.66 6.88 -3.62
N GLY A 99 -0.44 6.43 -2.39
CA GLY A 99 -0.71 7.15 -1.14
C GLY A 99 0.29 8.27 -0.81
N ASP A 100 1.20 8.59 -1.74
CA ASP A 100 2.34 9.49 -1.59
C ASP A 100 3.36 9.07 -0.52
N ARG A 101 3.51 7.76 -0.29
CA ARG A 101 4.54 7.23 0.61
C ARG A 101 5.84 6.97 -0.12
N SER A 102 6.97 7.18 0.56
CA SER A 102 8.31 7.08 -0.02
C SER A 102 9.35 6.64 1.00
N CYS A 103 10.29 5.77 0.59
CA CYS A 103 11.45 5.45 1.41
C CYS A 103 12.36 6.66 1.67
N ASN A 104 12.29 7.68 0.80
CA ASN A 104 13.15 8.86 0.85
C ASN A 104 12.60 9.98 1.74
N ASP A 105 11.41 9.81 2.32
CA ASP A 105 10.84 10.75 3.27
C ASP A 105 10.29 10.00 4.50
N LEU A 106 11.06 10.00 5.58
CA LEU A 106 10.73 9.33 6.85
C LEU A 106 9.39 9.79 7.44
N SER A 107 8.93 11.00 7.12
CA SER A 107 7.65 11.53 7.62
C SER A 107 6.43 10.96 6.89
N GLN A 108 6.66 10.30 5.75
CA GLN A 108 5.68 9.61 4.93
C GLN A 108 6.23 8.27 4.44
N TYR A 109 6.95 7.55 5.31
CA TYR A 109 7.49 6.23 4.99
C TYR A 109 6.36 5.24 4.67
N PRO A 110 6.57 4.22 3.80
CA PRO A 110 5.60 3.18 3.56
C PRO A 110 5.15 2.47 4.84
N VAL A 111 3.87 2.12 4.89
CA VAL A 111 3.21 1.52 6.05
C VAL A 111 2.66 0.15 5.66
N PHE A 112 2.92 -0.84 6.50
CA PHE A 112 2.44 -2.22 6.38
C PHE A 112 1.70 -2.63 7.65
N PRO A 113 0.69 -3.51 7.55
CA PRO A 113 -0.02 -4.00 8.74
C PRO A 113 0.90 -4.87 9.59
N TRP A 114 0.71 -4.87 10.90
CA TRP A 114 0.96 -6.08 11.68
C TRP A 114 0.05 -7.21 11.16
N ILE A 115 0.63 -8.37 10.86
CA ILE A 115 -0.12 -9.56 10.41
C ILE A 115 -0.24 -10.61 11.53
N ILE A 116 0.88 -10.94 12.16
CA ILE A 116 0.96 -11.96 13.20
C ILE A 116 0.63 -11.30 14.54
N ALA A 117 -0.17 -11.98 15.37
CA ALA A 117 -0.48 -11.60 16.74
C ALA A 117 0.24 -12.48 17.78
N ASP A 118 0.76 -13.64 17.37
CA ASP A 118 1.49 -14.57 18.23
C ASP A 118 3.00 -14.49 18.05
N TYR A 119 3.67 -13.87 19.03
CA TYR A 119 5.13 -13.78 19.11
C TYR A 119 5.70 -14.55 20.30
N THR A 120 4.92 -15.47 20.88
CA THR A 120 5.25 -16.16 22.14
C THR A 120 5.25 -17.66 22.03
N SER A 121 4.48 -18.24 21.11
CA SER A 121 4.46 -19.69 20.90
C SER A 121 5.78 -20.20 20.31
N PRO A 122 6.12 -21.48 20.60
CA PRO A 122 7.30 -22.14 20.02
C PRO A 122 7.17 -22.36 18.51
N ASP A 123 5.95 -22.48 17.99
CA ASP A 123 5.66 -22.74 16.58
C ASP A 123 4.64 -21.72 16.06
N LEU A 124 4.77 -21.32 14.80
CA LEU A 124 3.85 -20.40 14.13
C LEU A 124 2.85 -21.18 13.27
N ASP A 125 1.61 -21.33 13.76
CA ASP A 125 0.55 -22.06 13.05
C ASP A 125 -0.33 -21.12 12.21
N LEU A 126 0.00 -21.00 10.91
CA LEU A 126 -0.77 -20.19 9.96
C LEU A 126 -2.16 -20.76 9.61
N SER A 127 -2.52 -21.94 10.12
CA SER A 127 -3.88 -22.48 10.00
C SER A 127 -4.81 -22.03 11.14
N ASN A 128 -4.24 -21.51 12.23
CA ASN A 128 -4.98 -21.01 13.37
C ASN A 128 -5.34 -19.52 13.18
N PRO A 129 -6.63 -19.15 13.13
CA PRO A 129 -7.04 -17.75 13.02
C PRO A 129 -6.51 -16.85 14.15
N GLU A 130 -6.32 -17.39 15.36
CA GLU A 130 -5.81 -16.63 16.52
C GLU A 130 -4.33 -16.22 16.37
N THR A 131 -3.60 -16.82 15.43
CA THR A 131 -2.24 -16.40 15.07
C THR A 131 -2.23 -15.03 14.39
N PHE A 132 -3.35 -14.62 13.79
CA PHE A 132 -3.44 -13.38 13.01
C PHE A 132 -4.07 -12.24 13.82
N ARG A 133 -3.58 -11.03 13.55
CA ARG A 133 -4.24 -9.79 13.97
C ARG A 133 -5.57 -9.64 13.24
N ASP A 134 -6.58 -9.12 13.94
CA ASP A 134 -7.79 -8.59 13.30
C ASP A 134 -7.44 -7.36 12.44
N LEU A 135 -7.55 -7.51 11.12
CA LEU A 135 -7.23 -6.49 10.12
C LEU A 135 -8.33 -5.45 9.93
N SER A 136 -9.55 -5.71 10.44
CA SER A 136 -10.67 -4.76 10.39
C SER A 136 -10.57 -3.64 11.45
N THR A 137 -9.66 -3.80 12.41
CA THR A 137 -9.53 -2.96 13.60
C THR A 137 -8.17 -2.25 13.59
N PRO A 138 -8.06 -0.93 13.86
CA PRO A 138 -6.76 -0.28 14.00
C PRO A 138 -6.01 -0.77 15.25
N VAL A 139 -4.66 -0.72 15.24
CA VAL A 139 -3.82 -1.20 16.36
C VAL A 139 -4.28 -0.66 17.71
N GLY A 140 -4.62 0.63 17.77
CA GLY A 140 -5.10 1.31 18.97
C GLY A 140 -6.36 0.70 19.59
N ALA A 141 -7.20 0.04 18.78
CA ALA A 141 -8.48 -0.53 19.18
C ALA A 141 -8.45 -2.05 19.46
N LEU A 142 -7.33 -2.73 19.18
CA LEU A 142 -7.19 -4.17 19.44
C LEU A 142 -7.32 -4.53 20.92
N ASN A 143 -6.78 -3.69 21.81
CA ASN A 143 -6.93 -3.85 23.25
C ASN A 143 -8.18 -3.07 23.71
N LYS A 144 -9.22 -3.81 24.14
CA LYS A 144 -10.52 -3.24 24.52
C LYS A 144 -10.43 -2.28 25.71
N ASP A 145 -9.67 -2.63 26.74
CA ASP A 145 -9.52 -1.79 27.94
C ASP A 145 -8.80 -0.47 27.61
N ARG A 146 -7.79 -0.53 26.74
CA ARG A 146 -7.13 0.67 26.23
C ARG A 146 -8.08 1.51 25.39
N MET A 147 -8.85 0.87 24.52
CA MET A 147 -9.80 1.57 23.66
C MET A 147 -10.86 2.31 24.47
N GLU A 148 -11.37 1.71 25.56
CA GLU A 148 -12.33 2.36 26.45
C GLU A 148 -11.77 3.65 27.06
N ARG A 149 -10.51 3.64 27.52
CA ARG A 149 -9.83 4.83 28.03
C ARG A 149 -9.70 5.92 26.95
N LEU A 150 -9.37 5.53 25.72
CA LEU A 150 -9.28 6.46 24.59
C LEU A 150 -10.65 7.07 24.24
N LEU A 151 -11.73 6.27 24.28
CA LEU A 151 -13.08 6.75 24.03
C LEU A 151 -13.57 7.71 25.11
N THR A 152 -13.25 7.47 26.39
CA THR A 152 -13.57 8.41 27.47
C THR A 152 -12.91 9.77 27.21
N ARG A 153 -11.62 9.78 26.92
CA ARG A 153 -10.89 11.00 26.54
C ARG A 153 -11.49 11.68 25.30
N TYR A 154 -11.84 10.90 24.28
CA TYR A 154 -12.44 11.41 23.03
C TYR A 154 -13.80 12.10 23.28
N ARG A 155 -14.64 11.54 24.15
CA ARG A 155 -15.95 12.12 24.50
C ARG A 155 -15.81 13.45 25.22
N GLU A 156 -14.85 13.57 26.13
CA GLU A 156 -14.58 14.77 26.93
C GLU A 156 -13.82 15.87 26.16
N MET A 157 -13.13 15.51 25.08
CA MET A 157 -12.34 16.44 24.26
C MET A 157 -13.23 17.44 23.51
N PRO A 158 -12.88 18.74 23.46
CA PRO A 158 -13.53 19.70 22.57
C PRO A 158 -13.19 19.43 21.11
N ASP A 159 -14.01 19.90 20.17
CA ASP A 159 -13.69 19.80 18.76
C ASP A 159 -12.47 20.66 18.38
N PRO A 160 -11.62 20.20 17.43
CA PRO A 160 -11.72 18.93 16.71
C PRO A 160 -11.24 17.71 17.53
N LYS A 161 -12.10 16.69 17.66
CA LYS A 161 -11.81 15.47 18.45
C LYS A 161 -10.95 14.46 17.71
N PHE A 162 -10.10 13.74 18.45
CA PHE A 162 -9.30 12.63 17.94
C PHE A 162 -9.10 11.52 18.97
N MET A 163 -8.99 10.28 18.51
CA MET A 163 -8.77 9.11 19.37
C MET A 163 -7.27 8.89 19.61
N TYR A 164 -6.44 9.17 18.60
CA TYR A 164 -4.99 8.93 18.64
C TYR A 164 -4.20 10.23 18.48
N GLY A 165 -3.43 10.58 19.52
CA GLY A 165 -2.50 11.72 19.47
C GLY A 165 -1.17 11.39 18.78
N SER A 166 -0.78 10.12 18.77
CA SER A 166 0.34 9.59 17.99
C SER A 166 -0.20 8.93 16.73
N HIS A 167 0.49 9.13 15.61
CA HIS A 167 0.18 8.46 14.35
C HIS A 167 0.82 7.08 14.28
N TYR A 168 0.27 6.14 13.51
CA TYR A 168 0.82 4.78 13.34
C TYR A 168 2.12 4.73 12.54
N SER A 169 2.51 5.83 11.91
CA SER A 169 3.72 5.99 11.11
C SER A 169 4.28 7.39 11.32
N SER A 170 5.51 7.48 11.83
CA SER A 170 6.23 8.72 12.10
C SER A 170 7.73 8.49 11.88
N PRO A 171 8.55 9.54 11.65
CA PRO A 171 9.99 9.38 11.54
C PRO A 171 10.60 8.67 12.74
N GLY A 172 10.12 8.98 13.94
CA GLY A 172 10.58 8.32 15.17
C GLY A 172 10.32 6.81 15.17
N TYR A 173 9.17 6.36 14.67
CA TYR A 173 8.85 4.94 14.59
C TYR A 173 9.62 4.22 13.49
N VAL A 174 9.80 4.86 12.34
CA VAL A 174 10.60 4.30 11.24
C VAL A 174 12.05 4.12 11.70
N LEU A 175 12.63 5.15 12.32
CA LEU A 175 14.00 5.08 12.84
C LEU A 175 14.12 4.16 14.06
N PHE A 176 13.06 3.99 14.85
CA PHE A 176 13.03 2.96 15.90
C PHE A 176 13.31 1.58 15.31
N TYR A 177 12.68 1.23 14.17
CA TYR A 177 12.95 -0.02 13.47
C TYR A 177 14.32 -0.03 12.79
N LEU A 178 14.70 1.06 12.13
CA LEU A 178 15.86 1.12 11.24
C LEU A 178 17.17 1.57 11.90
N VAL A 179 17.22 1.79 13.22
CA VAL A 179 18.42 2.33 13.90
C VAL A 179 19.72 1.54 13.61
N ARG A 180 19.61 0.23 13.33
CA ARG A 180 20.75 -0.66 13.06
C ARG A 180 21.34 -0.51 11.65
N VAL A 181 20.55 0.01 10.71
CA VAL A 181 20.94 0.22 9.30
C VAL A 181 21.05 1.68 8.91
N ALA A 182 20.37 2.56 9.65
CA ALA A 182 20.27 3.99 9.42
C ALA A 182 20.64 4.81 10.69
N PRO A 183 21.74 4.50 11.41
CA PRO A 183 22.04 5.08 12.72
C PRO A 183 22.26 6.60 12.67
N GLU A 184 22.77 7.15 11.57
CA GLU A 184 23.00 8.57 11.38
C GLU A 184 21.72 9.40 11.47
N TYR A 185 20.60 8.86 10.97
CA TYR A 185 19.31 9.53 11.02
C TYR A 185 18.75 9.52 12.45
N MET A 186 18.92 8.42 13.18
CA MET A 186 18.55 8.37 14.60
C MET A 186 19.37 9.38 15.43
N LEU A 187 20.68 9.45 15.20
CA LEU A 187 21.54 10.43 15.86
C LEU A 187 21.13 11.87 15.52
N CYS A 188 20.72 12.14 14.29
CA CYS A 188 20.21 13.45 13.90
C CYS A 188 18.92 13.79 14.66
N LEU A 189 17.98 12.86 14.76
CA LEU A 189 16.71 13.02 15.47
C LEU A 189 16.90 13.24 16.99
N GLN A 190 17.89 12.57 17.57
CA GLN A 190 18.13 12.53 19.02
C GLN A 190 19.35 13.38 19.47
N ASN A 191 19.63 14.48 18.76
CA ASN A 191 20.67 15.46 19.11
C ASN A 191 22.06 14.85 19.37
N GLY A 192 22.47 13.91 18.52
CA GLY A 192 23.79 13.28 18.51
C GLY A 192 23.96 12.10 19.47
N LYS A 193 22.87 11.57 20.05
CA LYS A 193 22.87 10.37 20.91
C LYS A 193 21.80 9.39 20.45
N PHE A 194 21.93 8.12 20.80
CA PHE A 194 20.83 7.18 20.64
C PHE A 194 19.76 7.41 21.73
N ASP A 195 18.54 6.91 21.49
CA ASP A 195 17.46 7.00 22.48
C ASP A 195 17.77 6.13 23.72
N ASN A 196 16.98 6.30 24.77
CA ASN A 196 17.05 5.48 25.95
C ASN A 196 16.92 3.98 25.60
N ALA A 197 17.87 3.17 26.06
CA ALA A 197 17.94 1.73 25.80
C ALA A 197 16.64 0.96 26.08
N ASP A 198 15.85 1.36 27.10
CA ASP A 198 14.57 0.72 27.42
C ASP A 198 13.46 1.04 26.40
N ARG A 199 13.62 2.09 25.59
CA ARG A 199 12.69 2.50 24.53
C ARG A 199 13.13 2.10 23.13
N MET A 200 14.31 1.48 23.00
CA MET A 200 14.84 1.03 21.72
C MET A 200 14.11 -0.22 21.20
N PHE A 201 14.23 -0.47 19.90
CA PHE A 201 13.68 -1.68 19.28
C PHE A 201 14.51 -2.89 19.69
N ASN A 202 14.10 -3.55 20.77
CA ASN A 202 14.86 -4.61 21.43
C ASN A 202 14.32 -6.01 21.14
N SER A 203 13.00 -6.15 21.01
CA SER A 203 12.32 -7.43 20.84
C SER A 203 11.05 -7.24 20.01
N ILE A 204 10.78 -8.17 19.10
CA ILE A 204 9.56 -8.15 18.28
C ILE A 204 8.33 -8.37 19.17
N ALA A 205 8.39 -9.36 20.07
CA ALA A 205 7.32 -9.67 21.01
C ALA A 205 7.03 -8.51 21.98
N GLU A 206 8.09 -7.88 22.53
CA GLU A 206 7.94 -6.71 23.41
C GLU A 206 7.33 -5.52 22.64
N THR A 207 7.74 -5.32 21.38
CA THR A 207 7.22 -4.25 20.53
C THR A 207 5.73 -4.44 20.24
N TRP A 208 5.32 -5.66 19.86
CA TRP A 208 3.90 -5.99 19.64
C TRP A 208 3.08 -5.75 20.91
N LYS A 209 3.55 -6.24 22.05
CA LYS A 209 2.90 -6.01 23.35
C LYS A 209 2.77 -4.52 23.68
N ASN A 210 3.83 -3.74 23.47
CA ASN A 210 3.81 -2.30 23.67
C ASN A 210 2.83 -1.59 22.73
N CYS A 211 2.70 -2.04 21.47
CA CYS A 211 1.69 -1.53 20.55
C CYS A 211 0.25 -1.82 21.03
N LEU A 212 0.01 -2.79 21.91
CA LEU A 212 -1.31 -3.12 22.48
C LEU A 212 -1.58 -2.45 23.83
N GLU A 213 -0.55 -2.26 24.65
CA GLU A 213 -0.69 -1.81 26.04
C GLU A 213 -0.20 -0.38 26.26
N GLY A 214 0.75 0.08 25.46
CA GLY A 214 1.35 1.41 25.54
C GLY A 214 0.32 2.52 25.38
N ALA A 215 0.45 3.57 26.19
CA ALA A 215 -0.50 4.68 26.24
C ALA A 215 -0.56 5.50 24.94
N THR A 216 0.57 5.60 24.24
CA THR A 216 0.76 6.45 23.05
C THR A 216 1.45 5.69 21.91
N ASP A 217 1.41 4.36 21.96
CA ASP A 217 2.12 3.48 21.04
C ASP A 217 1.11 2.71 20.18
N PHE A 218 0.98 3.15 18.92
CA PHE A 218 0.00 2.64 17.95
C PHE A 218 0.64 2.31 16.60
N LYS A 219 1.97 2.05 16.58
CA LYS A 219 2.73 1.89 15.34
C LYS A 219 2.26 0.67 14.55
N GLU A 220 2.07 0.87 13.26
CA GLU A 220 2.04 -0.18 12.26
C GLU A 220 3.48 -0.47 11.78
N LEU A 221 3.65 -1.51 10.97
CA LEU A 221 4.94 -1.97 10.47
C LEU A 221 5.42 -1.18 9.23
N ILE A 222 6.64 -1.48 8.83
CA ILE A 222 7.29 -1.02 7.59
C ILE A 222 7.51 -2.23 6.64
N PRO A 223 7.70 -2.02 5.33
CA PRO A 223 7.86 -3.11 4.35
C PRO A 223 8.99 -4.09 4.66
N GLU A 224 10.02 -3.67 5.39
CA GLU A 224 11.20 -4.46 5.74
C GLU A 224 10.86 -5.73 6.54
N PHE A 225 9.76 -5.71 7.31
CA PHE A 225 9.27 -6.90 8.02
C PHE A 225 8.76 -8.02 7.10
N TYR A 226 8.59 -7.72 5.81
CA TYR A 226 8.12 -8.65 4.78
C TYR A 226 9.08 -8.70 3.57
N GLY A 227 10.24 -8.04 3.70
CA GLY A 227 11.28 -8.00 2.69
C GLY A 227 12.23 -9.20 2.78
N THR A 228 13.37 -9.09 2.10
CA THR A 228 14.41 -10.13 2.07
C THR A 228 15.70 -9.70 2.76
N ASP A 229 15.77 -8.47 3.29
CA ASP A 229 16.95 -7.96 3.98
C ASP A 229 16.68 -7.85 5.49
N SER A 230 17.27 -8.75 6.25
CA SER A 230 17.15 -8.80 7.70
C SER A 230 18.14 -7.87 8.44
N SER A 231 18.87 -7.02 7.72
CA SER A 231 19.91 -6.16 8.29
C SER A 231 19.41 -5.23 9.39
N PHE A 232 18.15 -4.78 9.35
CA PHE A 232 17.54 -3.93 10.37
C PHE A 232 17.33 -4.63 11.73
N ILE A 233 17.38 -5.96 11.77
CA ILE A 233 17.27 -6.79 12.97
C ILE A 233 18.65 -7.01 13.61
N VAL A 234 19.71 -7.04 12.81
CA VAL A 234 21.06 -7.43 13.24
C VAL A 234 21.93 -6.19 13.49
N ASN A 235 22.59 -6.13 14.65
CA ASN A 235 23.54 -5.05 14.95
C ASN A 235 24.91 -5.28 14.31
N SER A 236 24.96 -5.38 12.97
CA SER A 236 26.18 -5.68 12.21
C SER A 236 27.28 -4.62 12.38
N LEU A 237 26.89 -3.37 12.62
CA LEU A 237 27.80 -2.24 12.87
C LEU A 237 28.34 -2.19 14.31
N LYS A 238 27.90 -3.10 15.20
CA LYS A 238 28.28 -3.13 16.62
C LYS A 238 28.05 -1.77 17.30
N LEU A 239 26.91 -1.15 17.02
CA LEU A 239 26.52 0.12 17.60
C LEU A 239 26.39 -0.01 19.12
N ASP A 240 26.84 1.00 19.85
CA ASP A 240 26.57 1.12 21.29
C ASP A 240 25.17 1.71 21.50
N LEU A 241 24.18 0.82 21.59
CA LEU A 241 22.77 1.18 21.79
C LEU A 241 22.39 1.28 23.28
N GLY A 242 23.38 1.23 24.17
CA GLY A 242 23.20 1.38 25.61
C GLY A 242 22.76 0.12 26.34
N LYS A 243 22.45 0.31 27.62
CA LYS A 243 22.14 -0.76 28.58
C LYS A 243 20.78 -0.51 29.21
N ARG A 244 19.91 -1.52 29.15
CA ARG A 244 18.56 -1.50 29.76
C ARG A 244 18.67 -1.48 31.29
N GLN A 245 17.60 -1.10 31.98
CA GLN A 245 17.54 -1.11 33.45
C GLN A 245 17.83 -2.48 34.07
N GLY A 246 17.45 -3.57 33.38
CA GLY A 246 17.76 -4.94 33.80
C GLY A 246 19.22 -5.38 33.56
N GLY A 247 20.06 -4.48 33.03
CA GLY A 247 21.47 -4.71 32.78
C GLY A 247 21.81 -5.42 31.47
N LYS A 248 20.81 -5.78 30.66
CA LYS A 248 21.01 -6.33 29.32
C LYS A 248 21.43 -5.21 28.36
N MET A 249 22.49 -5.45 27.59
CA MET A 249 22.90 -4.54 26.52
C MET A 249 21.90 -4.63 25.37
N VAL A 250 21.62 -3.49 24.74
CA VAL A 250 20.86 -3.46 23.49
C VAL A 250 21.79 -3.83 22.35
N ASP A 251 21.45 -4.87 21.60
CA ASP A 251 22.22 -5.37 20.46
C ASP A 251 21.29 -5.76 19.31
N SER A 252 21.40 -6.96 18.73
CA SER A 252 20.46 -7.48 17.74
C SER A 252 19.08 -7.70 18.36
N VAL A 253 18.02 -7.54 17.57
CA VAL A 253 16.63 -7.65 18.03
C VAL A 253 16.32 -9.09 18.42
N GLU A 254 15.65 -9.27 19.55
CA GLU A 254 15.18 -10.57 20.02
C GLU A 254 13.99 -11.04 19.19
N LEU A 255 14.15 -12.23 18.61
CA LEU A 255 13.17 -12.88 17.75
C LEU A 255 12.13 -13.66 18.59
N PRO A 256 10.93 -13.89 18.03
CA PRO A 256 9.97 -14.80 18.63
C PRO A 256 10.50 -16.25 18.62
N PRO A 257 10.03 -17.13 19.54
CA PRO A 257 10.57 -18.49 19.67
C PRO A 257 10.43 -19.36 18.41
N TRP A 258 9.43 -19.06 17.57
CA TRP A 258 9.19 -19.76 16.31
C TRP A 258 10.13 -19.38 15.18
N ALA A 259 11.00 -18.37 15.35
CA ALA A 259 12.00 -17.99 14.35
C ALA A 259 13.40 -18.43 14.79
N SER A 260 14.12 -19.19 13.94
CA SER A 260 15.48 -19.64 14.25
C SER A 260 16.51 -18.52 14.13
N ASP A 261 16.31 -17.63 13.17
CA ASP A 261 17.21 -16.55 12.80
C ASP A 261 16.43 -15.44 12.07
N PRO A 262 17.07 -14.27 11.81
CA PRO A 262 16.39 -13.13 11.21
C PRO A 262 15.81 -13.39 9.80
N ASP A 263 16.44 -14.25 9.00
CA ASP A 263 15.97 -14.57 7.65
C ASP A 263 14.75 -15.50 7.71
N ASP A 264 14.77 -16.50 8.59
CA ASP A 264 13.61 -17.36 8.88
C ASP A 264 12.42 -16.54 9.44
N PHE A 265 12.69 -15.53 10.28
CA PHE A 265 11.66 -14.59 10.74
C PHE A 265 11.00 -13.84 9.58
N LEU A 266 11.79 -13.29 8.65
CA LEU A 266 11.25 -12.56 7.49
C LEU A 266 10.49 -13.48 6.54
N GLN A 267 11.00 -14.69 6.28
CA GLN A 267 10.33 -15.67 5.44
C GLN A 267 8.96 -16.05 6.02
N LYS A 268 8.89 -16.40 7.31
CA LYS A 268 7.62 -16.72 7.98
C LYS A 268 6.67 -15.53 8.05
N SER A 269 7.19 -14.32 8.22
CA SER A 269 6.38 -13.10 8.17
C SER A 269 5.80 -12.87 6.78
N ARG A 270 6.59 -13.12 5.72
CA ARG A 270 6.13 -13.05 4.33
C ARG A 270 5.10 -14.13 4.01
N ASP A 271 5.31 -15.36 4.47
CA ASP A 271 4.35 -16.46 4.32
C ASP A 271 3.02 -16.15 5.02
N ALA A 272 3.07 -15.53 6.21
CA ALA A 272 1.88 -15.06 6.90
C ALA A 272 1.14 -13.97 6.12
N LEU A 273 1.86 -12.96 5.58
CA LEU A 273 1.29 -11.89 4.75
C LEU A 273 0.63 -12.44 3.48
N GLU A 274 1.24 -13.44 2.83
CA GLU A 274 0.71 -14.05 1.61
C GLU A 274 -0.28 -15.20 1.87
N SER A 275 -0.58 -15.49 3.14
CA SER A 275 -1.51 -16.56 3.52
C SER A 275 -2.92 -16.33 2.96
N GLN A 276 -3.69 -17.41 2.89
CA GLN A 276 -5.10 -17.34 2.51
C GLN A 276 -5.90 -16.46 3.47
N TYR A 277 -5.66 -16.58 4.78
CA TYR A 277 -6.34 -15.76 5.78
C TYR A 277 -6.15 -14.27 5.49
N VAL A 278 -4.90 -13.82 5.34
CA VAL A 278 -4.64 -12.40 5.05
C VAL A 278 -5.22 -11.99 3.70
N SER A 279 -5.12 -12.82 2.68
CA SER A 279 -5.72 -12.53 1.37
C SER A 279 -7.24 -12.31 1.43
N GLU A 280 -7.94 -13.00 2.33
CA GLU A 280 -9.38 -12.82 2.56
C GLU A 280 -9.70 -11.51 3.29
N TYR A 281 -8.87 -11.08 4.25
CA TYR A 281 -9.19 -9.95 5.15
C TYR A 281 -8.39 -8.65 4.91
N LEU A 282 -7.35 -8.65 4.06
CA LEU A 282 -6.46 -7.49 3.87
C LEU A 282 -7.18 -6.22 3.38
N HIS A 283 -8.26 -6.40 2.59
CA HIS A 283 -9.12 -5.31 2.13
C HIS A 283 -9.66 -4.45 3.29
N GLU A 284 -9.92 -5.03 4.46
CA GLU A 284 -10.44 -4.29 5.62
C GLU A 284 -9.38 -3.37 6.25
N TRP A 285 -8.12 -3.79 6.26
CA TRP A 285 -7.02 -2.93 6.70
C TRP A 285 -6.77 -1.81 5.69
N ILE A 286 -6.86 -2.13 4.39
CA ILE A 286 -6.77 -1.11 3.33
C ILE A 286 -7.87 -0.05 3.50
N ASP A 287 -9.07 -0.44 3.90
CA ASP A 287 -10.16 0.51 4.18
C ASP A 287 -9.82 1.51 5.30
N LEU A 288 -9.09 1.07 6.33
CA LEU A 288 -8.63 1.92 7.43
C LEU A 288 -7.55 2.91 6.97
N ILE A 289 -6.58 2.44 6.18
CA ILE A 289 -5.35 3.21 5.89
C ILE A 289 -5.46 4.04 4.61
N PHE A 290 -6.07 3.50 3.56
CA PHE A 290 -6.18 4.14 2.24
C PHE A 290 -7.62 4.31 1.76
N GLY A 291 -8.59 3.65 2.40
CA GLY A 291 -9.96 3.58 1.91
C GLY A 291 -10.95 4.44 2.70
N TYR A 292 -12.21 4.01 2.66
CA TYR A 292 -13.34 4.84 3.08
C TYR A 292 -13.43 5.03 4.62
N LYS A 293 -12.78 4.17 5.42
CA LYS A 293 -12.70 4.27 6.90
C LYS A 293 -11.54 5.16 7.38
N GLN A 294 -10.83 5.83 6.48
CA GLN A 294 -9.72 6.73 6.85
C GLN A 294 -10.22 8.04 7.51
N LYS A 295 -11.42 8.52 7.12
CA LYS A 295 -11.97 9.80 7.60
C LYS A 295 -13.50 9.78 7.73
N GLY A 296 -14.06 10.81 8.35
CA GLY A 296 -15.51 10.98 8.47
C GLY A 296 -16.16 10.05 9.49
N THR A 297 -17.46 9.79 9.30
CA THR A 297 -18.27 8.96 10.22
C THR A 297 -17.79 7.52 10.28
N GLU A 298 -17.31 6.99 9.16
CA GLU A 298 -16.79 5.63 9.07
C GLU A 298 -15.50 5.46 9.89
N ALA A 299 -14.62 6.46 9.88
CA ALA A 299 -13.46 6.48 10.77
C ALA A 299 -13.86 6.53 12.24
N ILE A 300 -14.90 7.28 12.62
CA ILE A 300 -15.39 7.29 14.01
C ILE A 300 -15.93 5.91 14.39
N ALA A 301 -16.74 5.30 13.51
CA ALA A 301 -17.34 3.99 13.73
C ALA A 301 -16.29 2.87 13.84
N SER A 302 -15.21 2.96 13.07
CA SER A 302 -14.09 2.00 13.11
C SER A 302 -12.99 2.39 14.10
N HIS A 303 -13.22 3.39 14.95
CA HIS A 303 -12.26 3.90 15.92
C HIS A 303 -10.94 4.43 15.32
N ASN A 304 -10.93 4.91 14.08
CA ASN A 304 -9.75 5.21 13.29
C ASN A 304 -9.48 6.73 13.12
N VAL A 305 -9.63 7.53 14.19
CA VAL A 305 -9.52 8.99 14.13
C VAL A 305 -8.20 9.48 14.75
N PHE A 306 -7.30 9.99 13.91
CA PHE A 306 -6.00 10.55 14.31
C PHE A 306 -6.06 12.06 14.55
N HIS A 307 -4.97 12.63 15.05
CA HIS A 307 -4.86 14.06 15.27
C HIS A 307 -5.11 14.85 13.97
N PRO A 308 -5.89 15.94 13.96
CA PRO A 308 -6.30 16.65 12.74
C PRO A 308 -5.16 17.09 11.82
N LEU A 309 -4.01 17.46 12.41
CA LEU A 309 -2.82 17.89 11.66
C LEU A 309 -2.19 16.77 10.82
N THR A 310 -2.53 15.51 11.06
CA THR A 310 -2.01 14.38 10.27
C THR A 310 -2.69 14.27 8.90
N TYR A 311 -3.89 14.85 8.74
CA TYR A 311 -4.68 14.75 7.52
C TYR A 311 -4.40 15.90 6.55
N GLU A 312 -4.41 15.58 5.26
CA GLU A 312 -4.39 16.58 4.20
C GLU A 312 -5.57 17.56 4.35
N GLY A 313 -5.28 18.86 4.22
CA GLY A 313 -6.28 19.90 4.44
C GLY A 313 -6.64 20.14 5.92
N GLY A 314 -6.01 19.43 6.87
CA GLY A 314 -6.22 19.63 8.31
C GLY A 314 -5.70 20.98 8.85
N VAL A 315 -4.96 21.73 8.02
CA VAL A 315 -4.46 23.07 8.33
C VAL A 315 -4.85 24.02 7.21
N ASP A 316 -5.58 25.08 7.57
CA ASP A 316 -5.76 26.24 6.70
C ASP A 316 -4.54 27.17 6.82
N TRP A 317 -3.56 26.97 5.95
CA TRP A 317 -2.34 27.77 5.92
C TRP A 317 -2.56 29.25 5.62
N ASN A 318 -3.69 29.60 5.00
CA ASN A 318 -4.01 30.98 4.63
C ASN A 318 -4.56 31.78 5.82
N SER A 319 -5.20 31.11 6.79
CA SER A 319 -5.71 31.77 8.01
C SER A 319 -4.63 32.05 9.05
N ILE A 320 -3.46 31.41 8.94
CA ILE A 320 -2.34 31.64 9.86
C ILE A 320 -1.51 32.81 9.34
N GLU A 321 -1.42 33.89 10.09
CA GLU A 321 -0.56 35.04 9.74
C GLU A 321 0.84 34.89 10.33
N ASP A 322 0.95 34.41 11.57
CA ASP A 322 2.22 34.29 12.29
C ASP A 322 3.14 33.22 11.66
N PRO A 323 4.34 33.61 11.18
CA PRO A 323 5.33 32.66 10.68
C PRO A 323 5.76 31.61 11.70
N SER A 324 5.81 31.97 12.99
CA SER A 324 6.26 31.05 14.05
C SER A 324 5.25 29.92 14.24
N GLN A 325 3.95 30.25 14.26
CA GLN A 325 2.87 29.28 14.26
C GLN A 325 2.90 28.37 13.02
N LYS A 326 3.15 28.91 11.82
CA LYS A 326 3.32 28.07 10.60
C LYS A 326 4.46 27.07 10.73
N ILE A 327 5.60 27.52 11.24
CA ILE A 327 6.77 26.65 11.45
C ILE A 327 6.45 25.57 12.48
N ALA A 328 5.83 25.92 13.60
CA ALA A 328 5.45 24.96 14.64
C ALA A 328 4.49 23.89 14.10
N MET A 329 3.49 24.27 13.31
CA MET A 329 2.55 23.33 12.69
C MET A 329 3.22 22.44 11.65
N LEU A 330 4.15 22.99 10.85
CA LEU A 330 4.92 22.20 9.89
C LEU A 330 5.81 21.17 10.60
N ILE A 331 6.49 21.56 11.68
CA ILE A 331 7.29 20.65 12.52
C ILE A 331 6.38 19.55 13.06
N GLN A 332 5.20 19.89 13.59
CA GLN A 332 4.26 18.90 14.10
C GLN A 332 3.87 17.87 13.03
N ILE A 333 3.61 18.32 11.80
CA ILE A 333 3.28 17.44 10.66
C ILE A 333 4.46 16.52 10.30
N LEU A 334 5.67 17.08 10.24
CA LEU A 334 6.85 16.33 9.82
C LEU A 334 7.32 15.32 10.87
N GLU A 335 7.19 15.64 12.16
CA GLU A 335 7.72 14.83 13.26
C GLU A 335 6.71 13.79 13.79
N PHE A 336 5.40 14.08 13.73
CA PHE A 336 4.38 13.24 14.38
C PHE A 336 3.50 12.45 13.39
N GLY A 337 3.92 12.40 12.12
CA GLY A 337 3.35 11.53 11.10
C GLY A 337 2.28 12.20 10.24
N GLN A 338 2.15 11.68 9.03
CA GLN A 338 1.19 12.12 8.02
C GLN A 338 0.32 10.94 7.61
N THR A 339 -0.99 11.13 7.47
CA THR A 339 -1.90 10.11 6.94
C THR A 339 -1.73 10.00 5.42
N PRO A 340 -1.72 8.78 4.82
CA PRO A 340 -1.56 8.63 3.37
C PRO A 340 -2.74 9.27 2.65
N LYS A 341 -2.57 9.55 1.36
CA LYS A 341 -3.67 10.03 0.52
C LYS A 341 -4.77 8.95 0.49
N GLN A 342 -6.02 9.37 0.68
CA GLN A 342 -7.15 8.47 0.51
C GLN A 342 -7.27 8.08 -0.97
N LEU A 343 -7.23 6.79 -1.25
CA LEU A 343 -7.30 6.21 -2.59
C LEU A 343 -8.71 5.74 -2.93
N PHE A 344 -9.45 5.23 -1.94
CA PHE A 344 -10.78 4.67 -2.15
C PHE A 344 -11.82 5.33 -1.25
N THR A 345 -13.02 5.54 -1.79
CA THR A 345 -14.15 6.15 -1.08
C THR A 345 -15.33 5.20 -0.85
N THR A 346 -15.23 3.99 -1.39
CA THR A 346 -16.15 2.87 -1.17
C THR A 346 -15.40 1.72 -0.50
N PRO A 347 -16.11 0.73 0.09
CA PRO A 347 -15.47 -0.46 0.64
C PRO A 347 -14.53 -1.12 -0.37
N HIS A 348 -13.31 -1.42 0.06
CA HIS A 348 -12.33 -2.07 -0.77
C HIS A 348 -12.78 -3.50 -1.06
N PRO A 349 -12.78 -3.95 -2.32
CA PRO A 349 -13.29 -5.27 -2.63
C PRO A 349 -12.33 -6.37 -2.12
N GLN A 350 -12.90 -7.53 -1.81
CA GLN A 350 -12.16 -8.72 -1.40
C GLN A 350 -11.33 -9.30 -2.55
N ARG A 351 -10.24 -9.99 -2.21
CA ARG A 351 -9.45 -10.75 -3.19
C ARG A 351 -10.28 -11.94 -3.69
N ILE A 352 -10.21 -12.24 -5.00
CA ILE A 352 -10.97 -13.34 -5.58
C ILE A 352 -10.19 -14.64 -5.30
N MET A 353 -10.70 -15.45 -4.37
CA MET A 353 -10.10 -16.74 -4.03
C MET A 353 -10.72 -17.88 -4.85
N PRO A 354 -9.91 -18.78 -5.44
CA PRO A 354 -10.43 -20.00 -6.07
C PRO A 354 -11.08 -20.90 -5.01
N LYS A 355 -12.40 -21.08 -5.06
CA LYS A 355 -13.10 -22.03 -4.17
C LYS A 355 -12.75 -23.46 -4.57
N PHE A 356 -11.82 -24.11 -3.88
CA PHE A 356 -11.64 -25.55 -3.98
C PHE A 356 -12.85 -26.25 -3.35
N LYS A 357 -13.78 -26.72 -4.19
CA LYS A 357 -14.83 -27.64 -3.73
C LYS A 357 -14.19 -29.00 -3.44
N SER A 358 -13.98 -29.28 -2.16
CA SER A 358 -13.73 -30.63 -1.64
C SER A 358 -14.86 -31.57 -2.09
N LEU A 359 -14.56 -32.48 -3.02
CA LEU A 359 -15.47 -33.57 -3.39
C LEU A 359 -15.45 -34.62 -2.27
N SER A 360 -16.36 -34.48 -1.31
CA SER A 360 -16.65 -35.55 -0.35
C SER A 360 -17.33 -36.72 -1.08
N ARG A 361 -16.65 -37.87 -1.05
CA ARG A 361 -17.03 -39.11 -1.69
C ARG A 361 -18.13 -39.80 -0.86
N GLY A 362 -19.39 -39.58 -1.22
CA GLY A 362 -20.55 -40.29 -0.66
C GLY A 362 -21.00 -41.45 -1.53
N THR A 363 -20.99 -42.67 -1.00
CA THR A 363 -21.38 -43.93 -1.66
C THR A 363 -22.91 -44.14 -1.70
N SER A 364 -23.45 -44.20 -2.92
CA SER A 364 -24.53 -45.06 -3.48
C SER A 364 -25.88 -45.26 -2.75
N ARG A 365 -26.98 -45.03 -3.49
CA ARG A 365 -27.98 -46.07 -3.85
C ARG A 365 -28.80 -45.70 -5.11
N SER A 366 -29.05 -46.72 -5.91
CA SER A 366 -29.54 -46.76 -7.30
C SER A 366 -31.08 -46.72 -7.43
N ALA A 367 -31.60 -46.09 -8.49
CA ALA A 367 -32.66 -46.68 -9.35
C ALA A 367 -32.86 -45.91 -10.69
N ASN A 368 -32.52 -46.61 -11.78
CA ASN A 368 -33.15 -46.69 -13.12
C ASN A 368 -33.29 -45.47 -14.08
N MET A 369 -32.60 -45.61 -15.22
CA MET A 369 -32.80 -44.92 -16.52
C MET A 369 -33.51 -45.87 -17.52
N PRO A 370 -33.99 -45.35 -18.66
CA PRO A 370 -33.32 -45.63 -19.95
C PRO A 370 -33.17 -44.36 -20.82
N GLU A 371 -31.94 -44.01 -21.22
CA GLU A 371 -31.28 -44.26 -22.53
C GLU A 371 -31.68 -43.30 -23.68
N SER A 372 -30.78 -42.37 -24.03
CA SER A 372 -30.00 -42.42 -25.27
C SER A 372 -28.96 -41.27 -25.37
N SER A 373 -27.71 -41.62 -25.62
CA SER A 373 -26.51 -40.77 -25.85
C SER A 373 -26.14 -40.79 -27.36
N PRO A 374 -25.02 -40.18 -27.89
CA PRO A 374 -23.89 -39.51 -27.22
C PRO A 374 -23.33 -38.22 -27.88
N GLY A 375 -22.48 -37.50 -27.14
CA GLY A 375 -21.40 -36.65 -27.71
C GLY A 375 -21.11 -35.33 -26.98
N SER A 376 -20.17 -35.34 -26.04
CA SER A 376 -19.51 -34.17 -25.40
C SER A 376 -18.13 -33.91 -26.05
N PRO A 377 -17.26 -32.92 -25.66
CA PRO A 377 -17.32 -32.02 -24.49
C PRO A 377 -16.79 -30.55 -24.64
N CYS A 378 -17.03 -29.78 -23.57
CA CYS A 378 -16.09 -28.90 -22.83
C CYS A 378 -16.10 -27.36 -22.98
N GLU A 379 -15.87 -26.74 -21.81
CA GLU A 379 -15.28 -25.41 -21.49
C GLU A 379 -16.19 -24.20 -21.15
N ASP A 380 -16.19 -23.92 -19.82
CA ASP A 380 -15.77 -22.68 -19.15
C ASP A 380 -16.50 -21.33 -19.32
N SER A 381 -16.73 -20.77 -18.11
CA SER A 381 -16.54 -19.36 -17.69
C SER A 381 -17.72 -18.38 -17.67
N SER A 382 -17.57 -17.42 -16.75
CA SER A 382 -18.37 -16.21 -16.44
C SER A 382 -19.61 -16.48 -15.57
N PHE A 383 -19.72 -15.98 -14.32
CA PHE A 383 -19.60 -14.62 -13.78
C PHE A 383 -20.67 -13.67 -14.32
N GLU A 384 -21.77 -13.57 -13.57
CA GLU A 384 -22.56 -12.37 -13.25
C GLU A 384 -23.61 -12.83 -12.21
N ASP A 385 -23.87 -12.09 -11.14
CA ASP A 385 -24.88 -11.04 -11.26
C ASP A 385 -24.52 -9.75 -10.50
N LEU A 386 -24.55 -8.68 -11.31
CA LEU A 386 -24.73 -7.29 -10.95
C LEU A 386 -26.21 -7.04 -10.64
N THR A 387 -26.50 -5.99 -9.88
CA THR A 387 -27.83 -5.60 -9.40
C THR A 387 -28.89 -5.49 -10.52
N GLU A 388 -30.16 -5.79 -10.20
CA GLU A 388 -31.32 -5.80 -11.11
C GLU A 388 -31.53 -4.48 -11.91
N GLU A 389 -30.95 -3.36 -11.48
CA GLU A 389 -30.98 -2.10 -12.24
C GLU A 389 -30.00 -2.10 -13.41
N SER A 390 -28.87 -2.81 -13.30
CA SER A 390 -27.87 -2.98 -14.36
C SER A 390 -28.42 -3.81 -15.54
N GLN A 391 -29.24 -4.82 -15.23
CA GLN A 391 -29.87 -5.69 -16.23
C GLN A 391 -30.90 -4.95 -17.11
N LYS A 392 -31.49 -3.83 -16.64
CA LYS A 392 -32.46 -3.06 -17.47
C LYS A 392 -31.80 -2.19 -18.53
N LEU A 393 -30.51 -1.87 -18.38
CA LEU A 393 -29.70 -1.19 -19.41
C LEU A 393 -28.89 -2.18 -20.27
N ALA A 394 -28.95 -3.48 -19.97
CA ALA A 394 -28.30 -4.51 -20.74
C ALA A 394 -29.05 -4.75 -22.07
N TRP A 395 -28.31 -4.55 -23.16
CA TRP A 395 -28.47 -5.04 -24.54
C TRP A 395 -29.53 -6.13 -24.79
N SER A 396 -30.82 -5.80 -24.64
CA SER A 396 -31.95 -6.73 -24.72
C SER A 396 -32.22 -7.29 -26.13
N ASN A 397 -31.32 -7.07 -27.09
CA ASN A 397 -31.48 -7.49 -28.48
C ASN A 397 -30.14 -7.71 -29.21
N ILE A 398 -29.16 -8.37 -28.58
CA ILE A 398 -27.92 -8.74 -29.29
C ILE A 398 -28.20 -9.56 -30.57
N GLY A 399 -29.27 -10.35 -30.57
CA GLY A 399 -29.77 -11.09 -31.74
C GLY A 399 -30.42 -10.25 -32.85
N LYS A 400 -30.60 -8.93 -32.64
CA LYS A 400 -31.01 -7.97 -33.68
C LYS A 400 -29.87 -7.07 -34.15
N LEU A 401 -28.65 -7.27 -33.65
CA LEU A 401 -27.50 -6.55 -34.17
C LEU A 401 -27.21 -7.04 -35.59
N TYR A 402 -27.18 -6.10 -36.53
CA TYR A 402 -26.68 -6.35 -37.87
C TYR A 402 -25.25 -5.81 -37.97
N ILE A 403 -24.41 -6.49 -38.74
CA ILE A 403 -23.04 -6.06 -38.97
C ILE A 403 -23.07 -4.76 -39.76
N VAL A 404 -22.61 -3.67 -39.15
CA VAL A 404 -22.53 -2.35 -39.80
C VAL A 404 -21.30 -2.26 -40.72
N CYS A 405 -20.19 -2.90 -40.34
CA CYS A 405 -18.95 -2.92 -41.11
C CYS A 405 -18.07 -4.08 -40.65
N GLN A 406 -17.34 -4.71 -41.57
CA GLN A 406 -16.32 -5.71 -41.29
C GLN A 406 -15.06 -5.36 -42.06
N GLN A 407 -13.91 -5.34 -41.36
CA GLN A 407 -12.64 -5.03 -41.99
C GLN A 407 -11.50 -5.84 -41.38
N LYS A 408 -10.63 -6.36 -42.23
CA LYS A 408 -9.41 -7.04 -41.81
C LYS A 408 -8.29 -6.00 -41.63
N ASN A 409 -8.10 -5.55 -40.40
CA ASN A 409 -7.09 -4.53 -40.09
C ASN A 409 -5.72 -5.13 -39.77
N HIS A 410 -5.63 -6.36 -39.25
CA HIS A 410 -4.38 -6.97 -38.81
C HIS A 410 -4.10 -8.32 -39.46
N LYS A 411 -2.83 -8.72 -39.44
CA LYS A 411 -2.41 -10.06 -39.89
C LYS A 411 -2.64 -11.11 -38.82
N GLU A 412 -2.49 -10.72 -37.55
CA GLU A 412 -2.63 -11.55 -36.36
C GLU A 412 -3.85 -11.12 -35.50
N ALA A 413 -4.05 -11.81 -34.38
CA ALA A 413 -5.17 -11.55 -33.47
C ALA A 413 -5.12 -10.12 -32.90
N VAL A 414 -6.29 -9.45 -32.93
CA VAL A 414 -6.50 -8.16 -32.29
C VAL A 414 -6.53 -8.35 -30.78
N THR A 415 -5.66 -7.65 -30.06
CA THR A 415 -5.49 -7.75 -28.61
C THR A 415 -6.15 -6.60 -27.85
N GLY A 416 -6.48 -5.51 -28.53
CA GLY A 416 -7.16 -4.37 -27.94
C GLY A 416 -7.95 -3.56 -28.96
N ILE A 417 -9.06 -2.98 -28.50
CA ILE A 417 -9.91 -2.10 -29.29
C ILE A 417 -10.33 -0.90 -28.44
N ALA A 418 -10.27 0.30 -29.02
CA ALA A 418 -10.78 1.52 -28.43
C ALA A 418 -11.56 2.32 -29.47
N VAL A 419 -12.61 3.01 -29.06
CA VAL A 419 -13.42 3.86 -29.94
C VAL A 419 -13.31 5.29 -29.43
N SER A 420 -13.10 6.24 -30.35
CA SER A 420 -13.06 7.66 -30.01
C SER A 420 -14.39 8.11 -29.38
N SER A 421 -14.36 9.14 -28.54
CA SER A 421 -15.54 9.65 -27.81
C SER A 421 -16.71 10.06 -28.71
N ASN A 422 -16.43 10.44 -29.95
CA ASN A 422 -17.41 10.77 -30.98
C ASN A 422 -17.80 9.58 -31.89
N GLY A 423 -17.25 8.38 -31.65
CA GLY A 423 -17.55 7.16 -32.42
C GLY A 423 -17.00 7.14 -33.85
N SER A 424 -16.21 8.14 -34.26
CA SER A 424 -15.74 8.29 -35.64
C SER A 424 -14.48 7.48 -35.96
N SER A 425 -13.67 7.14 -34.96
CA SER A 425 -12.43 6.39 -35.11
C SER A 425 -12.38 5.19 -34.18
N VAL A 426 -11.92 4.06 -34.72
CA VAL A 426 -11.65 2.82 -33.98
C VAL A 426 -10.16 2.57 -34.02
N LEU A 427 -9.51 2.50 -32.86
CA LEU A 427 -8.11 2.13 -32.72
C LEU A 427 -8.03 0.65 -32.35
N THR A 428 -7.18 -0.10 -33.06
CA THR A 428 -6.94 -1.52 -32.79
C THR A 428 -5.47 -1.79 -32.60
N THR A 429 -5.13 -2.63 -31.62
CA THR A 429 -3.79 -3.20 -31.40
C THR A 429 -3.82 -4.70 -31.64
N SER A 430 -2.70 -5.29 -32.03
CA SER A 430 -2.63 -6.70 -32.45
C SER A 430 -1.27 -7.31 -32.15
N GLN A 431 -1.23 -8.65 -32.11
CA GLN A 431 0.00 -9.44 -31.95
C GLN A 431 0.99 -9.26 -33.11
N ASP A 432 0.57 -8.67 -34.23
CA ASP A 432 1.48 -8.24 -35.33
C ASP A 432 2.30 -6.97 -35.00
N SER A 433 2.30 -6.55 -33.74
CA SER A 433 3.04 -5.37 -33.21
C SER A 433 2.67 -4.05 -33.90
N THR A 434 1.43 -3.93 -34.39
CA THR A 434 0.95 -2.69 -35.01
C THR A 434 -0.27 -2.14 -34.29
N LEU A 435 -0.33 -0.82 -34.19
CA LEU A 435 -1.53 -0.06 -33.86
C LEU A 435 -2.10 0.53 -35.15
N LYS A 436 -3.40 0.41 -35.36
CA LYS A 436 -4.08 0.94 -36.54
C LYS A 436 -5.30 1.74 -36.15
N MET A 437 -5.48 2.89 -36.80
CA MET A 437 -6.69 3.69 -36.68
C MET A 437 -7.56 3.48 -37.92
N PHE A 438 -8.81 3.11 -37.69
CA PHE A 438 -9.85 3.01 -38.69
C PHE A 438 -10.85 4.14 -38.51
N SER A 439 -10.99 5.01 -39.51
CA SER A 439 -12.02 6.05 -39.51
C SER A 439 -13.29 5.50 -40.16
N LYS A 440 -14.40 5.52 -39.41
CA LYS A 440 -15.72 5.06 -39.86
C LYS A 440 -16.27 5.93 -40.99
N GLU A 441 -15.89 7.21 -41.02
CA GLU A 441 -16.32 8.19 -42.03
C GLU A 441 -15.60 7.98 -43.37
N THR A 442 -14.29 7.75 -43.34
CA THR A 442 -13.49 7.62 -44.57
C THR A 442 -13.39 6.18 -45.06
N LYS A 443 -13.74 5.18 -44.23
CA LYS A 443 -13.51 3.74 -44.46
C LYS A 443 -12.07 3.41 -44.85
N LEU A 444 -11.13 4.30 -44.53
CA LEU A 444 -9.72 4.15 -44.86
C LEU A 444 -8.93 3.87 -43.59
N LEU A 445 -7.96 2.98 -43.73
CA LEU A 445 -6.89 2.79 -42.76
C LEU A 445 -5.99 4.02 -42.82
N GLN A 446 -5.98 4.81 -41.77
CA GLN A 446 -4.95 5.83 -41.60
C GLN A 446 -3.72 5.16 -41.01
N ARG A 447 -2.66 5.09 -41.81
CA ARG A 447 -1.34 4.70 -41.32
C ARG A 447 -0.77 5.93 -40.60
N SER A 448 -0.45 5.78 -39.31
CA SER A 448 0.48 6.67 -38.63
C SER A 448 1.88 6.48 -39.20
#